data_AF-A0A7T1MAP3-F1
#
_entry.id   AF-A0A7T1MAP3-F1
#
_cell.length_a   1.000
_cell.length_b   1.000
_cell.length_c   1.000
_cell.angle_alpha   90.00
_cell.angle_beta   90.00
_cell.angle_gamma   90.00
#
_symmetry.space_group_name_H-M   'P 1'
#
loop_
_entity.id
_entity.type
_entity.pdbx_description
1 polymer ?
#
loop_
_entity_poly.entity_id
_entity_poly.type
_entity_poly.pdbx_seq_one_letter_code
_entity_poly.pdbx_strand_id
1 'polypeptide(L)'
;MDRPVRMPSRSRILAAVIMLAVILGPFVGHLLGAGHGQAATPVEPLPLDSLLRQAEDQSPQVLRQLLLALVMSLCCTAIHLAVTVLVVVSYESHSLMAWASRTPLGRITLIAGTAMVTFLAMFVEILSWAALYLQQGAILPVEEALYFSSVTFASLGYGDITLDLPFRLLASLEALVGILMAGWSTALLVAVIQKCLALRFHRTDHGSDPTTATNP
;
A
#
# COMPACT_ATOMS: atom_id res chain seq x y z
N MET A 1 -8.63 -42.02 -10.12
CA MET A 1 -7.24 -41.75 -10.53
C MET A 1 -6.84 -40.40 -9.96
N ASP A 2 -6.41 -40.39 -8.70
CA ASP A 2 -6.05 -39.16 -7.98
C ASP A 2 -4.64 -38.75 -8.36
N ARG A 3 -4.51 -37.62 -9.07
CA ARG A 3 -3.21 -36.94 -9.19
C ARG A 3 -2.96 -36.17 -7.90
N PRO A 4 -1.82 -36.35 -7.22
CA PRO A 4 -1.51 -35.60 -6.01
C PRO A 4 -1.42 -34.10 -6.34
N VAL A 5 -2.20 -33.29 -5.60
CA VAL A 5 -2.22 -31.83 -5.70
C VAL A 5 -0.85 -31.30 -5.27
N ARG A 6 -0.11 -30.72 -6.23
CA ARG A 6 1.23 -30.17 -6.02
C ARG A 6 1.10 -28.89 -5.20
N MET A 7 1.47 -28.93 -3.92
CA MET A 7 1.48 -27.72 -3.08
C MET A 7 2.40 -26.66 -3.70
N PRO A 8 2.02 -25.37 -3.69
CA PRO A 8 2.96 -24.31 -4.04
C PRO A 8 4.16 -24.38 -3.10
N SER A 9 5.36 -24.44 -3.67
CA SER A 9 6.58 -24.66 -2.92
C SER A 9 6.86 -23.49 -1.96
N ARG A 10 7.35 -23.82 -0.76
CA ARG A 10 7.83 -22.86 0.25
C ARG A 10 8.77 -21.78 -0.32
N SER A 11 9.43 -22.06 -1.44
CA SER A 11 10.28 -21.13 -2.18
C SER A 11 9.56 -19.92 -2.76
N ARG A 12 8.25 -19.98 -3.09
CA ARG A 12 7.51 -18.84 -3.66
C ARG A 12 7.14 -17.79 -2.61
N ILE A 13 6.79 -18.24 -1.41
CA ILE A 13 6.52 -17.38 -0.25
C ILE A 13 7.84 -16.75 0.24
N LEU A 14 8.90 -17.56 0.31
CA LEU A 14 10.23 -17.09 0.67
C LEU A 14 10.76 -16.06 -0.36
N ALA A 15 10.52 -16.26 -1.66
CA ALA A 15 10.89 -15.31 -2.71
C ALA A 15 10.16 -13.96 -2.58
N ALA A 16 8.88 -13.95 -2.21
CA ALA A 16 8.12 -12.71 -2.01
C ALA A 16 8.60 -11.93 -0.76
N VAL A 17 8.90 -12.64 0.33
CA VAL A 17 9.47 -12.05 1.56
C VAL A 17 10.90 -11.53 1.32
N ILE A 18 11.72 -12.26 0.56
CA ILE A 18 13.05 -11.80 0.15
C ILE A 18 12.97 -10.59 -0.78
N MET A 19 12.00 -10.54 -1.70
CA MET A 19 11.77 -9.35 -2.54
C MET A 19 11.42 -8.12 -1.70
N LEU A 20 10.54 -8.29 -0.70
CA LEU A 20 10.15 -7.23 0.24
C LEU A 20 11.37 -6.72 1.05
N ALA A 21 12.21 -7.63 1.54
CA ALA A 21 13.42 -7.30 2.29
C ALA A 21 14.54 -6.65 1.42
N VAL A 22 14.64 -7.04 0.14
CA VAL A 22 15.60 -6.46 -0.83
C VAL A 22 15.22 -5.04 -1.23
N ILE A 23 13.92 -4.70 -1.23
CA ILE A 23 13.43 -3.34 -1.50
C ILE A 23 13.66 -2.41 -0.28
N LEU A 24 13.55 -2.94 0.95
CA LEU A 24 13.76 -2.20 2.20
C LEU A 24 15.25 -1.96 2.55
N GLY A 25 16.14 -2.88 2.16
CA GLY A 25 17.55 -2.91 2.59
C GLY A 25 18.40 -1.66 2.33
N PRO A 26 18.31 -0.99 1.16
CA PRO A 26 19.11 0.20 0.86
C PRO A 26 18.68 1.46 1.64
N PHE A 27 17.46 1.51 2.18
CA PHE A 27 16.84 2.74 2.70
C PHE A 27 17.12 3.00 4.20
N VAL A 28 17.32 1.94 5.00
CA VAL A 28 17.62 2.07 6.44
C VAL A 28 19.06 2.58 6.69
N GLY A 29 19.99 2.31 5.77
CA GLY A 29 21.39 2.71 5.91
C GLY A 29 21.67 4.21 5.68
N HIS A 30 20.78 4.92 5.00
CA HIS A 30 20.91 6.37 4.74
C HIS A 30 20.22 7.24 5.81
N LEU A 31 19.47 6.61 6.73
CA LEU A 31 18.71 7.25 7.81
C LEU A 31 19.59 7.91 8.91
N LEU A 32 20.92 7.70 8.86
CA LEU A 32 21.87 8.16 9.90
C LEU A 32 22.84 9.26 9.44
N GLY A 33 22.70 9.80 8.22
CA GLY A 33 23.68 10.76 7.70
C GLY A 33 23.09 11.84 6.80
N ALA A 34 23.02 13.04 7.37
CA ALA A 34 23.14 14.37 6.75
C ALA A 34 21.89 15.28 6.87
N GLY A 35 21.99 16.27 7.75
CA GLY A 35 21.26 17.53 7.61
C GLY A 35 22.02 18.50 6.71
N HIS A 36 21.32 19.50 6.18
CA HIS A 36 21.75 20.90 5.98
C HIS A 36 20.50 21.71 5.59
N GLY A 37 20.04 22.57 6.50
CA GLY A 37 18.91 23.47 6.27
C GLY A 37 19.33 24.72 5.48
N GLN A 38 18.37 25.30 4.76
CA GLN A 38 18.56 26.60 4.11
C GLN A 38 17.40 27.53 4.48
N ALA A 39 17.75 28.66 5.10
CA ALA A 39 16.81 29.67 5.56
C ALA A 39 16.30 30.55 4.40
N ALA A 40 15.01 30.88 4.43
CA ALA A 40 14.34 31.71 3.43
C ALA A 40 14.65 33.21 3.63
N THR A 41 14.91 33.93 2.53
CA THR A 41 15.08 35.39 2.48
C THR A 41 13.76 36.11 2.10
N PRO A 42 13.54 37.36 2.51
CA PRO A 42 12.31 38.11 2.23
C PRO A 42 12.14 38.47 0.74
N VAL A 43 10.89 38.48 0.25
CA VAL A 43 10.52 38.59 -1.18
C VAL A 43 10.09 40.02 -1.55
N GLU A 44 10.81 40.65 -2.47
CA GLU A 44 10.45 41.89 -3.18
C GLU A 44 9.66 41.54 -4.47
N PRO A 45 8.73 42.38 -4.98
CA PRO A 45 7.95 42.04 -6.16
C PRO A 45 8.82 41.94 -7.43
N LEU A 46 8.86 40.76 -8.03
CA LEU A 46 9.71 40.40 -9.17
C LEU A 46 9.14 40.92 -10.53
N PRO A 47 9.95 41.58 -11.38
CA PRO A 47 9.55 42.02 -12.72
C PRO A 47 9.27 40.84 -13.70
N LEU A 48 8.48 41.06 -14.76
CA LEU A 48 7.97 39.99 -15.64
C LEU A 48 9.06 39.11 -16.28
N ASP A 49 10.18 39.70 -16.65
CA ASP A 49 11.36 39.02 -17.20
C ASP A 49 12.00 38.07 -16.17
N SER A 50 12.03 38.48 -14.91
CA SER A 50 12.49 37.63 -13.80
C SER A 50 11.52 36.50 -13.49
N LEU A 51 10.20 36.71 -13.63
CA LEU A 51 9.19 35.64 -13.51
C LEU A 51 9.32 34.60 -14.63
N LEU A 52 9.56 35.05 -15.87
CA LEU A 52 9.78 34.13 -17.01
C LEU A 52 11.04 33.29 -16.82
N ARG A 53 12.15 33.90 -16.38
CA ARG A 53 13.38 33.18 -16.06
C ARG A 53 13.21 32.22 -14.88
N GLN A 54 12.48 32.62 -13.84
CA GLN A 54 12.19 31.78 -12.69
C GLN A 54 11.31 30.58 -13.08
N ALA A 55 10.36 30.75 -14.01
CA ALA A 55 9.56 29.66 -14.55
C ALA A 55 10.39 28.69 -15.42
N GLU A 56 11.32 29.21 -16.23
CA GLU A 56 12.25 28.42 -17.05
C GLU A 56 13.18 27.58 -16.18
N ASP A 57 13.77 28.17 -15.13
CA ASP A 57 14.64 27.49 -14.17
C ASP A 57 13.91 26.45 -13.29
N GLN A 58 12.59 26.61 -13.08
CA GLN A 58 11.78 25.64 -12.32
C GLN A 58 11.43 24.38 -13.12
N SER A 59 11.45 24.43 -14.46
CA SER A 59 11.08 23.31 -15.33
C SER A 59 11.84 21.99 -15.07
N PRO A 60 13.18 21.96 -14.88
CA PRO A 60 13.89 20.70 -14.57
C PRO A 60 13.53 20.13 -13.20
N GLN A 61 13.24 20.99 -12.21
CA GLN A 61 12.89 20.55 -10.86
C GLN A 61 11.49 19.91 -10.84
N VAL A 62 10.53 20.51 -11.55
CA VAL A 62 9.19 19.95 -11.70
C VAL A 62 9.25 18.58 -12.38
N LEU A 63 9.99 18.46 -13.49
CA LEU A 63 10.16 17.18 -14.19
C LEU A 63 10.76 16.10 -13.28
N ARG A 64 11.81 16.44 -12.52
CA ARG A 64 12.43 15.52 -11.56
C ARG A 64 11.43 14.99 -10.54
N GLN A 65 10.54 15.84 -10.03
CA GLN A 65 9.55 15.41 -9.05
C GLN A 65 8.44 14.55 -9.63
N LEU A 66 7.99 14.86 -10.84
CA LEU A 66 7.03 14.01 -11.54
C LEU A 66 7.63 12.62 -11.79
N LEU A 67 8.92 12.54 -12.16
CA LEU A 67 9.62 11.27 -12.31
C LEU A 67 9.76 10.52 -10.98
N LEU A 68 10.13 11.19 -9.88
CA LEU A 68 10.19 10.57 -8.55
C LEU A 68 8.81 10.05 -8.11
N ALA A 69 7.76 10.85 -8.28
CA ALA A 69 6.40 10.45 -7.97
C ALA A 69 5.94 9.26 -8.81
N LEU A 70 6.29 9.23 -10.10
CA LEU A 70 5.98 8.11 -10.99
C LEU A 70 6.68 6.82 -10.54
N VAL A 71 7.97 6.90 -10.22
CA VAL A 71 8.73 5.76 -9.68
C VAL A 71 8.10 5.26 -8.39
N MET A 72 7.77 6.16 -7.46
CA MET A 72 7.09 5.79 -6.22
C MET A 72 5.73 5.16 -6.46
N SER A 73 4.93 5.71 -7.38
CA SER A 73 3.62 5.16 -7.75
C SER A 73 3.73 3.74 -8.27
N LEU A 74 4.75 3.45 -9.10
CA LEU A 74 5.04 2.11 -9.60
C LEU A 74 5.52 1.18 -8.47
N CYS A 75 6.36 1.67 -7.55
CA CYS A 75 6.79 0.91 -6.37
C CYS A 75 5.61 0.54 -5.47
N CYS A 76 4.74 1.49 -5.11
CA CYS A 76 3.52 1.23 -4.34
C CYS A 76 2.62 0.23 -5.07
N THR A 77 2.38 0.43 -6.37
CA THR A 77 1.59 -0.51 -7.18
C THR A 77 2.18 -1.92 -7.16
N ALA A 78 3.51 -2.06 -7.25
CA ALA A 78 4.17 -3.36 -7.18
C ALA A 78 4.03 -4.03 -5.79
N ILE A 79 4.18 -3.27 -4.71
CA ILE A 79 3.97 -3.74 -3.33
C ILE A 79 2.52 -4.23 -3.17
N HIS A 80 1.55 -3.40 -3.53
CA HIS A 80 0.12 -3.72 -3.44
C HIS A 80 -0.27 -4.90 -4.32
N LEU A 81 0.28 -4.99 -5.53
CA LEU A 81 0.06 -6.12 -6.43
C LEU A 81 0.63 -7.42 -5.85
N ALA A 82 1.83 -7.38 -5.27
CA ALA A 82 2.43 -8.57 -4.64
C ALA A 82 1.56 -9.09 -3.49
N VAL A 83 1.04 -8.18 -2.65
CA VAL A 83 0.11 -8.54 -1.56
C VAL A 83 -1.22 -9.06 -2.12
N THR A 84 -1.75 -8.44 -3.18
CA THR A 84 -2.97 -8.92 -3.85
C THR A 84 -2.79 -10.34 -4.37
N VAL A 85 -1.68 -10.64 -5.04
CA VAL A 85 -1.35 -11.98 -5.54
C VAL A 85 -1.20 -12.97 -4.37
N LEU A 86 -0.53 -12.58 -3.29
CA LEU A 86 -0.42 -13.41 -2.09
C LEU A 86 -1.80 -13.75 -1.51
N VAL A 87 -2.69 -12.77 -1.40
CA VAL A 87 -4.07 -12.98 -0.97
C VAL A 87 -4.78 -13.93 -1.94
N VAL A 88 -4.83 -13.63 -3.23
CA VAL A 88 -5.55 -14.46 -4.23
C VAL A 88 -5.06 -15.91 -4.21
N VAL A 89 -3.75 -16.14 -4.25
CA VAL A 89 -3.17 -17.50 -4.21
C VAL A 89 -3.49 -18.20 -2.88
N SER A 90 -3.50 -17.48 -1.75
CA SER A 90 -3.95 -18.03 -0.47
C SER A 90 -5.41 -18.48 -0.54
N TYR A 91 -6.27 -17.70 -1.21
CA TYR A 91 -7.70 -17.99 -1.38
C TYR A 91 -8.02 -19.07 -2.44
N GLU A 92 -7.03 -19.53 -3.21
CA GLU A 92 -7.12 -20.71 -4.08
C GLU A 92 -6.73 -22.00 -3.34
N SER A 93 -6.11 -21.90 -2.16
CA SER A 93 -5.70 -23.07 -1.38
C SER A 93 -6.91 -23.85 -0.86
N HIS A 94 -7.11 -25.06 -1.38
CA HIS A 94 -8.22 -25.92 -0.98
C HIS A 94 -8.21 -26.22 0.53
N SER A 95 -7.03 -26.39 1.14
CA SER A 95 -6.91 -26.67 2.58
C SER A 95 -7.33 -25.49 3.45
N LEU A 96 -6.92 -24.27 3.08
CA LEU A 96 -7.28 -23.05 3.80
C LEU A 96 -8.78 -22.78 3.71
N MET A 97 -9.38 -23.00 2.53
CA MET A 97 -10.81 -22.74 2.29
C MET A 97 -11.68 -23.83 2.91
N ALA A 98 -11.24 -25.09 2.87
CA ALA A 98 -11.89 -26.17 3.59
C ALA A 98 -11.84 -25.97 5.11
N TRP A 99 -10.75 -25.41 5.66
CA TRP A 99 -10.67 -25.04 7.08
C TRP A 99 -11.59 -23.86 7.40
N ALA A 100 -11.51 -22.77 6.64
CA ALA A 100 -12.26 -21.55 6.92
C ALA A 100 -13.78 -21.72 6.73
N SER A 101 -14.21 -22.55 5.77
CA SER A 101 -15.64 -22.85 5.56
C SER A 101 -16.25 -23.65 6.71
N ARG A 102 -15.46 -24.36 7.53
CA ARG A 102 -15.97 -25.19 8.63
C ARG A 102 -16.63 -24.37 9.73
N THR A 103 -16.10 -23.20 10.06
CA THR A 103 -16.54 -22.41 11.21
C THR A 103 -16.76 -20.94 10.88
N PRO A 104 -17.66 -20.23 11.60
CA PRO A 104 -17.78 -18.78 11.46
C PRO A 104 -16.48 -18.05 11.82
N LEU A 105 -15.73 -18.57 12.81
CA LEU A 105 -14.47 -18.00 13.25
C LEU A 105 -13.42 -18.06 12.13
N GLY A 106 -13.31 -19.17 11.41
CA GLY A 106 -12.35 -19.29 10.29
C GLY A 106 -12.58 -18.27 9.17
N ARG A 107 -13.84 -17.96 8.84
CA ARG A 107 -14.17 -16.89 7.88
C ARG A 107 -13.81 -15.50 8.41
N ILE A 108 -14.09 -15.23 9.68
CA ILE A 108 -13.72 -13.95 10.32
C ILE A 108 -12.19 -13.78 10.30
N THR A 109 -11.44 -14.85 10.61
CA THR A 109 -9.97 -14.83 10.56
C THR A 109 -9.45 -14.55 9.16
N LEU A 110 -10.06 -15.11 8.10
CA LEU A 110 -9.68 -14.83 6.72
C LEU A 110 -9.91 -13.36 6.32
N ILE A 111 -11.08 -12.81 6.65
CA ILE A 111 -11.40 -11.41 6.37
C ILE A 111 -10.45 -10.48 7.14
N ALA A 112 -10.29 -10.71 8.44
CA ALA A 112 -9.39 -9.92 9.30
C ALA A 112 -7.92 -10.02 8.86
N GLY A 113 -7.47 -11.22 8.49
CA GLY A 113 -6.11 -11.42 7.97
C GLY A 113 -5.88 -10.71 6.64
N THR A 114 -6.90 -10.66 5.77
CA THR A 114 -6.84 -9.90 4.51
C THR A 114 -6.73 -8.40 4.79
N ALA A 115 -7.60 -7.87 5.67
CA ALA A 115 -7.55 -6.46 6.06
C ALA A 115 -6.21 -6.08 6.69
N MET A 116 -5.65 -6.96 7.52
CA MET A 116 -4.35 -6.74 8.16
C MET A 116 -3.19 -6.73 7.17
N VAL A 117 -3.14 -7.69 6.23
CA VAL A 117 -2.04 -7.73 5.25
C VAL A 117 -2.10 -6.55 4.28
N THR A 118 -3.29 -6.11 3.88
CA THR A 118 -3.45 -4.90 3.04
C THR A 118 -3.11 -3.63 3.80
N PHE A 119 -3.48 -3.54 5.08
CA PHE A 119 -3.05 -2.43 5.94
C PHE A 119 -1.52 -2.36 6.07
N LEU A 120 -0.86 -3.50 6.28
CA LEU A 120 0.60 -3.56 6.35
C LEU A 120 1.26 -3.16 5.01
N ALA A 121 0.63 -3.48 3.87
CA ALA A 121 1.09 -3.02 2.56
C ALA A 121 1.08 -1.50 2.47
N MET A 122 -0.04 -0.86 2.82
CA MET A 122 -0.16 0.60 2.87
C MET A 122 0.84 1.22 3.85
N PHE A 123 1.05 0.58 5.00
CA PHE A 123 2.03 1.06 5.97
C PHE A 123 3.46 1.06 5.39
N VAL A 124 3.87 -0.01 4.68
CA VAL A 124 5.16 -0.05 4.00
C VAL A 124 5.27 1.03 2.90
N GLU A 125 4.18 1.33 2.21
CA GLU A 125 4.13 2.39 1.20
C GLU A 125 4.33 3.76 1.84
N ILE A 126 3.67 4.04 2.96
CA ILE A 126 3.87 5.24 3.78
C ILE A 126 5.34 5.35 4.23
N LEU A 127 5.93 4.26 4.75
CA LEU A 127 7.34 4.26 5.13
C LEU A 127 8.25 4.59 3.94
N SER A 128 7.91 4.11 2.75
CA SER A 128 8.68 4.36 1.53
C SER A 128 8.62 5.82 1.10
N TRP A 129 7.45 6.46 1.22
CA TRP A 129 7.27 7.91 0.95
C TRP A 129 7.97 8.77 1.99
N ALA A 130 7.81 8.48 3.28
CA ALA A 130 8.55 9.15 4.36
C ALA A 130 10.06 9.10 4.13
N ALA A 131 10.58 7.93 3.73
CA ALA A 131 11.99 7.77 3.45
C ALA A 131 12.44 8.56 2.21
N LEU A 132 11.58 8.70 1.19
CA LEU A 132 11.85 9.60 0.06
C LEU A 132 11.97 11.06 0.52
N TYR A 133 11.08 11.55 1.39
CA TYR A 133 11.18 12.93 1.89
C TYR A 133 12.46 13.20 2.67
N LEU A 134 12.87 12.25 3.50
CA LEU A 134 14.16 12.32 4.21
C LEU A 134 15.33 12.35 3.23
N GLN A 135 15.33 11.50 2.20
CA GLN A 135 16.38 11.46 1.19
C GLN A 135 16.47 12.73 0.34
N GLN A 136 15.34 13.37 0.06
CA GLN A 136 15.31 14.63 -0.68
C GLN A 136 15.64 15.84 0.20
N GLY A 137 15.80 15.65 1.52
CA GLY A 137 15.94 16.76 2.48
C GLY A 137 14.69 17.64 2.57
N ALA A 138 13.53 17.12 2.16
CA ALA A 138 12.27 17.85 2.18
C ALA A 138 11.71 17.99 3.61
N ILE A 139 11.98 16.98 4.45
CA ILE A 139 11.68 16.96 5.89
C ILE A 139 12.90 16.34 6.57
N LEU A 140 13.34 16.90 7.70
CA LEU A 140 14.55 16.43 8.41
C LEU A 140 14.23 15.43 9.54
N PRO A 141 13.25 15.69 10.43
CA PRO A 141 12.96 14.76 11.51
C PRO A 141 12.24 13.52 10.97
N VAL A 142 12.69 12.33 11.39
CA VAL A 142 12.08 11.06 10.98
C VAL A 142 10.61 10.98 11.40
N GLU A 143 10.30 11.47 12.59
CA GLU A 143 8.93 11.49 13.11
C GLU A 143 8.02 12.41 12.28
N GLU A 144 8.45 13.65 11.98
CA GLU A 144 7.72 14.56 11.09
C GLU A 144 7.54 13.99 9.68
N ALA A 145 8.56 13.32 9.11
CA ALA A 145 8.47 12.74 7.78
C ALA A 145 7.48 11.58 7.72
N LEU A 146 7.47 10.73 8.75
CA LEU A 146 6.51 9.63 8.90
C LEU A 146 5.10 10.16 9.12
N TYR A 147 4.95 11.18 9.96
CA TYR A 147 3.68 11.82 10.22
C TYR A 147 3.12 12.48 8.96
N PHE A 148 3.92 13.31 8.28
CA PHE A 148 3.56 13.98 7.04
C PHE A 148 3.13 12.98 5.97
N SER A 149 3.93 11.93 5.74
CA SER A 149 3.60 10.89 4.77
C SER A 149 2.32 10.16 5.15
N SER A 150 2.14 9.80 6.43
CA SER A 150 0.91 9.13 6.88
C SER A 150 -0.34 9.97 6.64
N VAL A 151 -0.30 11.25 7.02
CA VAL A 151 -1.41 12.20 6.87
C VAL A 151 -1.69 12.51 5.39
N THR A 152 -0.64 12.63 4.58
CA THR A 152 -0.75 12.92 3.14
C THR A 152 -1.27 11.70 2.37
N PHE A 153 -0.69 10.53 2.58
CA PHE A 153 -1.11 9.26 1.98
C PHE A 153 -2.54 8.89 2.38
N ALA A 154 -2.93 9.14 3.63
CA ALA A 154 -4.32 8.95 4.08
C ALA A 154 -5.28 10.04 3.57
N SER A 155 -4.79 11.03 2.81
CA SER A 155 -5.55 12.19 2.31
C SER A 155 -6.19 13.07 3.39
N LEU A 156 -5.69 12.99 4.64
CA LEU A 156 -6.17 13.79 5.76
C LEU A 156 -5.74 15.25 5.62
N GLY A 157 -4.48 15.49 5.26
CA GLY A 157 -3.96 16.82 4.93
C GLY A 157 -4.22 17.89 6.00
N TYR A 158 -3.89 17.61 7.26
CA TYR A 158 -4.14 18.54 8.38
C TYR A 158 -3.53 19.93 8.18
N GLY A 159 -2.46 20.04 7.38
CA GLY A 159 -1.87 21.31 6.95
C GLY A 159 -0.96 21.96 8.00
N ASP A 160 -0.65 21.23 9.08
CA ASP A 160 0.32 21.58 10.10
C ASP A 160 1.77 21.41 9.62
N ILE A 161 2.02 20.42 8.75
CA ILE A 161 3.27 20.30 7.98
C ILE A 161 2.91 20.37 6.50
N THR A 162 3.58 21.27 5.77
CA THR A 162 3.44 21.44 4.33
C THR A 162 4.82 21.53 3.67
N LEU A 163 4.88 21.15 2.40
CA LEU A 163 6.10 21.25 1.61
C LEU A 163 6.03 22.43 0.66
N ASP A 164 7.12 23.21 0.62
CA ASP A 164 7.29 24.30 -0.33
C ASP A 164 7.72 23.80 -1.71
N LEU A 165 7.92 24.72 -2.65
CA LEU A 165 8.61 24.42 -3.89
C LEU A 165 10.03 23.88 -3.57
N PRO A 166 10.46 22.79 -4.24
CA PRO A 166 9.75 22.15 -5.33
C PRO A 166 8.71 21.11 -4.86
N PHE A 167 8.86 20.51 -3.66
CA PHE A 167 8.23 19.24 -3.21
C PHE A 167 6.71 19.20 -3.03
N ARG A 168 6.01 20.33 -3.09
CA ARG A 168 4.53 20.35 -3.02
C ARG A 168 3.82 19.46 -4.05
N LEU A 169 4.40 19.30 -5.25
CA LEU A 169 3.83 18.42 -6.29
C LEU A 169 3.98 16.94 -5.92
N LEU A 170 5.12 16.60 -5.31
CA LEU A 170 5.40 15.25 -4.83
C LEU A 170 4.38 14.82 -3.75
N ALA A 171 4.11 15.70 -2.78
CA ALA A 171 3.07 15.48 -1.77
C ALA A 171 1.66 15.34 -2.36
N SER A 172 1.32 16.17 -3.35
CA SER A 172 0.02 16.08 -4.04
C SER A 172 -0.17 14.72 -4.73
N LEU A 173 0.90 14.17 -5.32
CA LEU A 173 0.86 12.87 -5.98
C LEU A 173 0.88 11.71 -4.98
N GLU A 174 1.57 11.84 -3.84
CA GLU A 174 1.47 10.88 -2.74
C GLU A 174 0.01 10.71 -2.28
N ALA A 175 -0.71 11.82 -2.07
CA ALA A 175 -2.11 11.76 -1.66
C ALA A 175 -2.99 11.04 -2.69
N LEU A 176 -2.75 11.27 -3.98
CA LEU A 176 -3.46 10.55 -5.06
C LEU A 176 -3.16 9.05 -5.04
N VAL A 177 -1.89 8.67 -4.86
CA VAL A 177 -1.47 7.28 -4.73
C VAL A 177 -2.12 6.63 -3.51
N GLY A 178 -2.15 7.32 -2.37
CA GLY A 178 -2.74 6.78 -1.16
C GLY A 178 -4.24 6.51 -1.28
N ILE A 179 -5.00 7.42 -1.91
CA ILE A 179 -6.41 7.18 -2.25
C ILE A 179 -6.57 5.95 -3.16
N LEU A 180 -5.71 5.82 -4.17
CA LEU A 180 -5.74 4.66 -5.08
C LEU A 180 -5.50 3.35 -4.33
N MET A 181 -4.49 3.29 -3.44
CA MET A 181 -4.17 2.09 -2.67
C MET A 181 -5.24 1.74 -1.63
N ALA A 182 -5.84 2.74 -0.98
CA ALA A 182 -6.98 2.54 -0.08
C ALA A 182 -8.21 2.00 -0.84
N GLY A 183 -8.48 2.53 -2.05
CA GLY A 183 -9.54 2.04 -2.93
C GLY A 183 -9.31 0.60 -3.40
N TRP A 184 -8.08 0.27 -3.80
CA TRP A 184 -7.68 -1.10 -4.17
C TRP A 184 -7.87 -2.07 -3.00
N SER A 185 -7.35 -1.72 -1.82
CA SER A 185 -7.49 -2.51 -0.60
C SER A 185 -8.96 -2.80 -0.26
N THR A 186 -9.81 -1.78 -0.37
CA THR A 186 -11.25 -1.91 -0.10
C THR A 186 -11.91 -2.85 -1.11
N ALA A 187 -11.61 -2.72 -2.40
CA ALA A 187 -12.14 -3.61 -3.43
C ALA A 187 -11.74 -5.07 -3.20
N LEU A 188 -10.47 -5.31 -2.83
CA LEU A 188 -9.96 -6.65 -2.50
C LEU A 188 -10.67 -7.23 -1.27
N LEU A 189 -10.87 -6.42 -0.23
CA LEU A 189 -11.56 -6.84 0.99
C LEU A 189 -13.04 -7.19 0.72
N VAL A 190 -13.73 -6.38 -0.08
CA VAL A 190 -15.12 -6.65 -0.49
C VAL A 190 -15.21 -7.97 -1.27
N ALA A 191 -14.30 -8.23 -2.21
CA ALA A 191 -14.26 -9.49 -2.96
C ALA A 191 -14.07 -10.70 -2.03
N VAL A 192 -13.19 -10.57 -1.03
CA VAL A 192 -12.97 -11.59 0.00
C VAL A 192 -14.22 -11.82 0.86
N ILE A 193 -14.90 -10.76 1.30
CA ILE A 193 -16.12 -10.85 2.08
C ILE A 193 -17.22 -11.57 1.29
N GLN A 194 -17.41 -11.20 0.02
CA GLN A 194 -18.38 -11.83 -0.88
C GLN A 194 -18.11 -13.32 -1.04
N LYS A 195 -16.84 -13.71 -1.25
CA LYS A 195 -16.43 -15.12 -1.34
C LYS A 195 -16.71 -15.87 -0.05
N CYS A 196 -16.42 -15.28 1.11
CA CYS A 196 -16.70 -15.89 2.41
C CYS A 196 -18.19 -16.03 2.70
N LEU A 197 -19.02 -15.09 2.23
CA LEU A 197 -20.47 -15.14 2.39
C LEU A 197 -21.09 -16.22 1.48
N ALA A 198 -20.63 -16.36 0.24
CA ALA A 198 -21.09 -17.41 -0.67
C ALA A 198 -20.87 -18.84 -0.09
N LEU A 199 -19.78 -19.04 0.65
CA LEU A 199 -19.51 -20.30 1.36
C LEU A 199 -20.52 -20.62 2.47
N ARG A 200 -21.25 -19.62 3.02
CA ARG A 200 -22.31 -19.87 4.00
C ARG A 200 -23.57 -20.44 3.34
N PHE A 201 -23.98 -19.87 2.20
CA PHE A 201 -25.24 -20.25 1.55
C PHE A 201 -25.20 -21.69 0.99
N HIS A 202 -24.07 -22.13 0.43
CA HIS A 202 -23.94 -23.52 -0.02
C HIS A 202 -24.04 -24.57 1.11
N ARG A 203 -23.82 -24.19 2.38
CA ARG A 203 -23.96 -25.13 3.51
C ARG A 203 -25.41 -25.27 3.97
N THR A 204 -26.25 -24.25 3.80
CA THR A 204 -27.64 -24.31 4.27
C THR A 204 -28.50 -25.22 3.39
N ASP A 205 -28.18 -25.37 2.10
CA ASP A 205 -29.00 -26.14 1.16
C ASP A 205 -28.84 -27.67 1.28
N HIS A 206 -27.74 -28.16 1.89
CA HIS A 206 -27.51 -29.59 2.13
C HIS A 206 -27.97 -30.09 3.51
N GLY A 207 -28.47 -29.19 4.38
CA GLY A 207 -28.95 -29.53 5.72
C GLY A 207 -30.44 -29.86 5.83
N SER A 208 -31.19 -29.71 4.73
CA SER A 208 -32.63 -29.94 4.66
C SER A 208 -32.94 -30.98 3.59
N ASP A 209 -32.52 -32.23 3.81
CA ASP A 209 -33.06 -33.35 3.06
C ASP A 209 -34.30 -33.88 3.82
N PRO A 210 -35.54 -33.63 3.34
CA PRO A 210 -36.76 -34.08 4.02
C PRO A 210 -36.94 -35.60 3.99
N THR A 211 -36.06 -36.36 3.32
CA THR A 211 -36.18 -37.82 3.18
C THR A 211 -35.83 -38.63 4.45
N THR A 212 -35.33 -37.99 5.51
CA THR A 212 -35.02 -38.67 6.79
C THR A 212 -36.16 -38.67 7.80
N ALA A 213 -37.33 -38.11 7.48
CA ALA A 213 -38.51 -38.20 8.33
C ALA A 213 -39.45 -39.29 7.80
N THR A 214 -39.78 -40.25 8.67
CA THR A 214 -40.83 -41.28 8.61
C THR A 214 -40.56 -42.60 7.86
N ASN A 215 -39.93 -43.54 8.55
CA ASN A 215 -40.39 -44.93 8.74
C ASN A 215 -39.69 -45.45 10.01
N PRO A 216 -40.38 -46.13 10.95
CA PRO A 216 -41.31 -47.23 10.70
C PRO A 216 -42.77 -46.98 11.12
#